data_AF-A0ABD3NI10-F1
#
_entry.id   AF-A0ABD3NI10-F1
#
_cell.length_a   1.000
_cell.length_b   1.000
_cell.length_c   1.000
_cell.angle_alpha   90.00
_cell.angle_beta   90.00
_cell.angle_gamma   90.00
#
_symmetry.space_group_name_H-M   'P 1'
#
loop_
_entity.id
_entity.type
_entity.pdbx_description
1 polymer ?
#
loop_
_entity_poly.entity_id
_entity_poly.type
_entity_poly.pdbx_seq_one_letter_code
_entity_poly.pdbx_strand_id
1 'polypeptide(L)'
;MKGPKGPQWKTKRRTARGLSALAILCYFLITHLDYTINEPNGETIVHAPHEVTIHAKKDEMATFKPALSPAWSIPNAIPNSTSDQFMKELAAFKHELNIPLPWEKNTSLPTPIFVVNLPKSGTTTLHQYFDCGKIPSSHTVTKKSNGEGNIRIARCLRINHAKERNNTPTPPLHGCDGYSAYSDIGDAAMVNGLCYYPSLHIDGLEYLARYYPNATIVLATRTAKSWYQSIKKWHNGNMIDMWRDWCGFPGYLIDGTEEERWTYFYQAHTQKMRDFVVENLGLTYIESELENGHLLGRYTGIDSSCWMDCKPRGGCAKLNVSGTVN
;
A
#
# COMPACT_ATOMS: atom_id res chain seq x y z
N MET A 1 28.04 51.02 -15.32
CA MET A 1 26.78 50.45 -14.80
C MET A 1 27.08 49.05 -14.27
N LYS A 2 27.02 48.85 -12.94
CA LYS A 2 27.24 47.56 -12.29
C LYS A 2 25.88 46.93 -12.01
N GLY A 3 25.61 45.77 -12.62
CA GLY A 3 24.36 45.02 -12.42
C GLY A 3 24.25 44.41 -11.02
N PRO A 4 23.02 44.10 -10.54
CA PRO A 4 22.79 43.61 -9.20
C PRO A 4 23.26 42.16 -9.06
N LYS A 5 23.98 41.87 -7.97
CA LYS A 5 24.37 40.51 -7.59
C LYS A 5 23.18 39.83 -6.92
N GLY A 6 22.77 38.68 -7.45
CA GLY A 6 21.74 37.82 -6.85
C GLY A 6 22.19 37.15 -5.54
N PRO A 7 21.25 36.58 -4.77
CA PRO A 7 21.52 36.09 -3.42
C PRO A 7 22.36 34.81 -3.42
N GLN A 8 23.43 34.81 -2.60
CA GLN A 8 24.26 33.64 -2.34
C GLN A 8 23.62 32.78 -1.23
N TRP A 9 23.20 31.56 -1.58
CA TRP A 9 22.78 30.54 -0.63
C TRP A 9 24.01 29.83 -0.05
N LYS A 10 24.26 30.02 1.25
CA LYS A 10 25.29 29.27 1.99
C LYS A 10 24.72 27.96 2.49
N THR A 11 25.05 26.84 1.84
CA THR A 11 24.77 25.50 2.36
C THR A 11 25.82 25.13 3.42
N LYS A 12 25.41 25.04 4.69
CA LYS A 12 26.21 24.44 5.76
C LYS A 12 26.24 22.92 5.55
N ARG A 13 27.35 22.37 5.06
CA ARG A 13 27.63 20.93 5.15
C ARG A 13 27.86 20.57 6.61
N ARG A 14 26.92 19.87 7.23
CA ARG A 14 27.18 19.07 8.43
C ARG A 14 27.65 17.69 7.97
N THR A 15 28.86 17.32 8.35
CA THR A 15 29.40 15.98 8.23
C THR A 15 28.67 15.07 9.21
N ALA A 16 27.82 14.18 8.70
CA ALA A 16 27.27 13.09 9.49
C ALA A 16 28.35 12.01 9.63
N ARG A 17 28.93 11.90 10.83
CA ARG A 17 29.75 10.76 11.22
C ARG A 17 28.83 9.64 11.71
N GLY A 18 28.98 8.47 11.12
CA GLY A 18 28.70 7.12 11.66
C GLY A 18 27.47 6.93 12.54
N LEU A 19 26.41 6.34 11.97
CA LEU A 19 25.41 5.60 12.72
C LEU A 19 25.78 4.12 12.68
N SER A 20 26.23 3.61 13.82
CA SER A 20 26.53 2.20 14.10
C SER A 20 25.25 1.39 14.29
N ALA A 21 25.21 0.20 13.67
CA ALA A 21 24.10 -0.75 13.57
C ALA A 21 23.67 -1.44 14.89
N LEU A 22 23.82 -0.80 16.05
CA LEU A 22 23.60 -1.42 17.37
C LEU A 22 22.37 -0.89 18.13
N ALA A 23 21.58 0.01 17.55
CA ALA A 23 20.40 0.60 18.21
C ALA A 23 19.07 -0.15 17.97
N ILE A 24 19.04 -1.18 17.12
CA ILE A 24 17.77 -1.83 16.70
C ILE A 24 17.38 -3.04 17.59
N LEU A 25 18.24 -3.50 18.49
CA LEU A 25 18.01 -4.74 19.25
C LEU A 25 17.41 -4.60 20.67
N CYS A 26 17.09 -3.38 21.14
CA CYS A 26 16.65 -3.17 22.53
C CYS A 26 15.13 -3.08 22.76
N TYR A 27 14.26 -3.37 21.79
CA TYR A 27 12.81 -3.20 21.96
C TYR A 27 11.96 -4.49 22.09
N PHE A 28 12.57 -5.67 22.12
CA PHE A 28 11.84 -6.94 22.31
C PHE A 28 12.21 -7.62 23.63
N LEU A 29 11.65 -7.09 24.73
CA LEU A 29 11.49 -7.82 25.99
C LEU A 29 10.38 -7.13 26.80
N ILE A 30 9.13 -7.44 26.47
CA ILE A 30 8.01 -7.30 27.40
C ILE A 30 7.35 -8.67 27.54
N THR A 31 7.34 -9.10 28.79
CA THR A 31 6.97 -10.39 29.35
C THR A 31 5.53 -10.81 29.06
N HIS A 32 5.32 -12.09 28.75
CA HIS A 32 4.03 -12.77 28.85
C HIS A 32 3.57 -12.81 30.32
N LEU A 33 2.42 -12.22 30.60
CA LEU A 33 1.64 -12.45 31.82
C LEU A 33 0.54 -13.43 31.46
N ASP A 34 0.69 -14.69 31.88
CA ASP A 34 -0.36 -15.69 31.84
C ASP A 34 -1.42 -15.35 32.90
N TYR A 35 -2.67 -15.22 32.47
CA TYR A 35 -3.82 -15.15 33.37
C TYR A 35 -4.71 -16.37 33.15
N THR A 36 -4.62 -17.32 34.06
CA THR A 36 -5.54 -18.47 34.17
C THR A 36 -6.84 -18.01 34.83
N ILE A 37 -7.96 -18.15 34.14
CA ILE A 37 -9.31 -18.01 34.72
C ILE A 37 -9.86 -19.42 34.90
N ASN A 38 -10.16 -19.79 36.15
CA ASN A 38 -10.94 -20.97 36.48
C ASN A 38 -12.44 -20.58 36.46
N GLU A 39 -13.25 -21.28 35.67
CA GLU A 39 -14.72 -21.27 35.84
C GLU A 39 -15.19 -22.58 36.46
N PRO A 40 -16.02 -22.54 37.52
CA PRO A 40 -16.74 -23.70 37.99
C PRO A 40 -18.18 -23.71 37.45
N ASN A 41 -18.66 -24.93 37.23
CA ASN A 41 -20.07 -25.35 37.11
C ASN A 41 -20.62 -25.44 35.68
N GLY A 42 -20.65 -26.69 35.22
CA GLY A 42 -21.42 -27.09 34.05
C GLY A 42 -22.92 -27.08 34.36
N GLU A 43 -23.66 -26.39 33.50
CA GLU A 43 -25.07 -26.66 33.24
C GLU A 43 -25.25 -26.76 31.73
N THR A 44 -25.85 -27.86 31.29
CA THR A 44 -26.19 -28.10 29.88
C THR A 44 -27.61 -27.58 29.65
N ILE A 45 -27.75 -26.43 28.99
CA ILE A 45 -29.05 -25.89 28.58
C ILE A 45 -29.25 -26.20 27.09
N VAL A 46 -30.24 -27.04 26.79
CA VAL A 46 -30.68 -27.33 25.42
C VAL A 46 -31.64 -26.22 24.98
N HIS A 47 -31.19 -25.33 24.09
CA HIS A 47 -32.05 -24.34 23.44
C HIS A 47 -32.45 -24.81 22.03
N ALA A 48 -33.75 -24.77 21.76
CA ALA A 48 -34.36 -24.99 20.44
C ALA A 48 -33.95 -23.88 19.45
N PRO A 49 -33.95 -24.16 18.13
CA PRO A 49 -33.50 -23.20 17.13
C PRO A 49 -34.51 -22.04 17.00
N HIS A 50 -34.11 -20.87 17.49
CA HIS A 50 -34.73 -19.61 17.09
C HIS A 50 -34.18 -19.20 15.72
N GLU A 51 -35.09 -19.01 14.75
CA GLU A 51 -34.81 -18.27 13.53
C GLU A 51 -34.35 -16.86 13.91
N VAL A 52 -33.04 -16.61 13.77
CA VAL A 52 -32.46 -15.28 13.92
C VAL A 52 -32.60 -14.56 12.59
N THR A 53 -33.71 -13.85 12.42
CA THR A 53 -33.86 -12.87 11.34
C THR A 53 -32.97 -11.68 11.65
N ILE A 54 -31.78 -11.62 11.02
CA ILE A 54 -30.87 -10.48 11.12
C ILE A 54 -31.46 -9.31 10.33
N HIS A 55 -32.29 -8.49 10.98
CA HIS A 55 -32.59 -7.15 10.50
C HIS A 55 -31.41 -6.24 10.83
N ALA A 56 -30.43 -6.17 9.94
CA ALA A 56 -29.38 -5.16 10.02
C ALA A 56 -30.03 -3.77 9.91
N LYS A 57 -30.18 -3.08 11.04
CA LYS A 57 -30.67 -1.70 11.09
C LYS A 57 -29.72 -0.81 10.30
N LYS A 58 -30.23 -0.21 9.23
CA LYS A 58 -29.52 0.73 8.35
C LYS A 58 -28.96 1.94 9.10
N ASP A 59 -29.45 2.21 10.31
CA ASP A 59 -29.13 3.40 11.10
C ASP A 59 -27.92 3.24 12.04
N GLU A 60 -27.43 2.02 12.31
CA GLU A 60 -26.24 1.81 13.16
C GLU A 60 -24.90 2.04 12.43
N MET A 61 -24.91 2.15 11.10
CA MET A 61 -23.69 2.53 10.35
C MET A 61 -23.44 4.05 10.31
N ALA A 62 -24.38 4.87 10.76
CA ALA A 62 -24.27 6.34 10.69
C ALA A 62 -23.45 6.95 11.85
N THR A 63 -23.25 6.22 12.95
CA THR A 63 -22.51 6.71 14.13
C THR A 63 -21.07 6.22 14.21
N PHE A 64 -20.65 5.32 13.33
CA PHE A 64 -19.27 4.85 13.29
C PHE A 64 -18.38 5.82 12.47
N LYS A 65 -18.12 7.00 13.05
CA LYS A 65 -16.98 7.87 12.69
C LYS A 65 -15.86 7.70 13.73
N PRO A 66 -15.18 6.55 13.88
CA PRO A 66 -13.77 6.68 14.16
C PRO A 66 -13.20 7.32 12.90
N ALA A 67 -12.86 8.60 12.99
CA ALA A 67 -11.92 9.17 12.06
C ALA A 67 -10.71 8.22 12.10
N LEU A 68 -10.59 7.36 11.10
CA LEU A 68 -9.31 6.81 10.70
C LEU A 68 -8.52 8.02 10.24
N SER A 69 -8.07 8.83 11.20
CA SER A 69 -7.30 10.02 10.92
C SER A 69 -6.06 9.54 10.18
N PRO A 70 -5.64 10.22 9.10
CA PRO A 70 -4.34 9.96 8.53
C PRO A 70 -3.28 10.35 9.58
N ALA A 71 -2.95 9.43 10.50
CA ALA A 71 -1.91 9.61 11.50
C ALA A 71 -0.51 9.37 10.92
N TRP A 72 -0.38 9.35 9.59
CA TRP A 72 0.91 9.24 8.95
C TRP A 72 1.62 10.59 8.93
N SER A 73 2.76 10.66 9.61
CA SER A 73 3.71 11.76 9.48
C SER A 73 4.56 11.58 8.23
N ILE A 74 4.69 12.63 7.43
CA ILE A 74 5.60 12.63 6.29
C ILE A 74 7.04 12.37 6.78
N PRO A 75 7.78 11.39 6.22
CA PRO A 75 9.17 11.14 6.58
C PRO A 75 10.03 12.37 6.30
N ASN A 76 11.05 12.57 7.15
CA ASN A 76 11.98 13.69 7.05
C ASN A 76 12.94 13.57 5.84
N ALA A 77 13.10 12.37 5.30
CA ALA A 77 13.96 12.07 4.17
C ALA A 77 13.13 11.63 2.96
N ILE A 78 13.57 12.08 1.79
CA ILE A 78 13.03 11.71 0.48
C ILE A 78 13.92 10.61 -0.09
N PRO A 79 13.37 9.65 -0.87
CA PRO A 79 14.19 8.62 -1.49
C PRO A 79 15.29 9.24 -2.34
N ASN A 80 16.53 8.84 -2.10
CA ASN A 80 17.70 9.27 -2.88
C ASN A 80 18.14 8.21 -3.91
N SER A 81 17.48 7.04 -3.92
CA SER A 81 17.79 5.90 -4.78
C SER A 81 16.61 5.53 -5.68
N THR A 82 16.92 5.01 -6.87
CA THR A 82 15.92 4.46 -7.81
C THR A 82 15.28 3.18 -7.25
N SER A 83 14.19 2.72 -7.85
CA SER A 83 13.58 1.45 -7.43
C SER A 83 14.52 0.25 -7.61
N ASP A 84 15.28 0.21 -8.71
CA ASP A 84 16.27 -0.86 -8.95
C ASP A 84 17.42 -0.83 -7.92
N GLN A 85 17.91 0.36 -7.56
CA GLN A 85 18.92 0.51 -6.51
C GLN A 85 18.38 0.04 -5.15
N PHE A 86 17.20 0.50 -4.76
CA PHE A 86 16.59 0.08 -3.49
C PHE A 86 16.33 -1.43 -3.44
N MET A 87 15.83 -2.03 -4.53
CA MET A 87 15.60 -3.47 -4.60
C MET A 87 16.89 -4.29 -4.47
N LYS A 88 18.01 -3.81 -5.05
CA LYS A 88 19.34 -4.43 -4.87
C LYS A 88 19.83 -4.34 -3.43
N GLU A 89 19.68 -3.17 -2.81
CA GLU A 89 20.04 -2.94 -1.40
C GLU A 89 19.21 -3.81 -0.46
N LEU A 90 17.89 -3.89 -0.67
CA LEU A 90 16.99 -4.73 0.12
C LEU A 90 17.31 -6.22 -0.04
N ALA A 91 17.61 -6.67 -1.27
CA ALA A 91 18.02 -8.05 -1.52
C ALA A 91 19.33 -8.39 -0.79
N ALA A 92 20.35 -7.54 -0.91
CA ALA A 92 21.61 -7.70 -0.19
C ALA A 92 21.40 -7.76 1.32
N PHE A 93 20.60 -6.85 1.87
CA PHE A 93 20.27 -6.83 3.30
C PHE A 93 19.54 -8.12 3.76
N LYS A 94 18.59 -8.62 2.97
CA LYS A 94 17.92 -9.90 3.27
C LYS A 94 18.89 -11.09 3.20
N HIS A 95 19.82 -11.11 2.26
CA HIS A 95 20.86 -12.14 2.19
C HIS A 95 21.77 -12.15 3.42
N GLU A 96 22.20 -10.97 3.90
CA GLU A 96 23.01 -10.84 5.12
C GLU A 96 22.30 -11.46 6.33
N LEU A 97 20.97 -11.41 6.35
CA LEU A 97 20.12 -11.98 7.39
C LEU A 97 19.65 -13.41 7.09
N ASN A 98 20.12 -14.04 6.02
CA ASN A 98 19.69 -15.36 5.54
C ASN A 98 18.17 -15.47 5.28
N ILE A 99 17.52 -14.37 4.92
CA ILE A 99 16.11 -14.33 4.57
C ILE A 99 15.95 -14.67 3.08
N PRO A 100 15.21 -15.73 2.72
CA PRO A 100 15.08 -16.14 1.33
C PRO A 100 14.26 -15.14 0.51
N LEU A 101 14.65 -14.95 -0.75
CA LEU A 101 13.90 -14.16 -1.73
C LEU A 101 13.09 -15.10 -2.63
N PRO A 102 11.75 -14.95 -2.73
CA PRO A 102 10.93 -15.91 -3.48
C PRO A 102 11.29 -16.05 -4.96
N TRP A 103 11.77 -14.97 -5.59
CA TRP A 103 12.12 -14.96 -7.01
C TRP A 103 13.40 -15.72 -7.35
N GLU A 104 14.27 -15.99 -6.38
CA GLU A 104 15.51 -16.73 -6.61
C GLU A 104 15.30 -18.25 -6.66
N LYS A 105 14.22 -18.72 -6.03
CA LYS A 105 13.88 -20.14 -5.97
C LYS A 105 12.94 -20.58 -7.10
N ASN A 106 12.62 -19.67 -8.04
CA ASN A 106 11.61 -19.89 -9.07
C ASN A 106 10.27 -20.37 -8.47
N THR A 107 9.94 -19.89 -7.27
CA THR A 107 8.68 -20.20 -6.59
C THR A 107 7.64 -19.13 -6.91
N SER A 108 6.36 -19.51 -6.88
CA SER A 108 5.26 -18.55 -6.98
C SER A 108 5.35 -17.48 -5.87
N LEU A 109 4.99 -16.24 -6.20
CA LEU A 109 4.91 -15.17 -5.21
C LEU A 109 3.99 -15.55 -4.05
N PRO A 110 4.37 -15.25 -2.81
CA PRO A 110 3.48 -15.41 -1.67
C PRO A 110 2.21 -14.56 -1.82
N THR A 111 1.05 -15.17 -1.51
CA THR A 111 -0.25 -14.52 -1.55
C THR A 111 -0.77 -14.22 -0.14
N PRO A 112 -1.64 -13.20 0.02
CA PRO A 112 -2.11 -12.26 -1.00
C PRO A 112 -1.02 -11.29 -1.48
N ILE A 113 -1.17 -10.83 -2.72
CA ILE A 113 -0.34 -9.78 -3.33
C ILE A 113 -1.11 -8.46 -3.24
N PHE A 114 -0.59 -7.49 -2.47
CA PHE A 114 -1.18 -6.16 -2.32
C PHE A 114 -0.43 -5.14 -3.16
N VAL A 115 -1.11 -4.57 -4.14
CA VAL A 115 -0.61 -3.43 -4.93
C VAL A 115 -1.01 -2.15 -4.22
N VAL A 116 -0.09 -1.61 -3.42
CA VAL A 116 -0.29 -0.47 -2.49
C VAL A 116 -0.06 0.90 -3.13
N ASN A 117 -0.19 0.95 -4.45
CA ASN A 117 0.02 2.13 -5.25
C ASN A 117 -0.98 3.24 -4.94
N LEU A 118 -0.50 4.49 -4.94
CA LEU A 118 -1.35 5.65 -5.09
C LEU A 118 -2.03 5.65 -6.47
N PRO A 119 -3.25 6.22 -6.61
CA PRO A 119 -3.92 6.38 -7.88
C PRO A 119 -2.98 7.01 -8.92
N LYS A 120 -3.19 6.62 -10.19
CA LYS A 120 -2.39 7.09 -11.33
C LYS A 120 -0.92 6.62 -11.35
N SER A 121 -0.59 5.63 -10.53
CA SER A 121 0.71 4.94 -10.55
C SER A 121 0.67 3.58 -11.27
N GLY A 122 -0.29 3.36 -12.17
CA GLY A 122 -0.37 2.15 -13.00
C GLY A 122 -1.08 0.93 -12.36
N THR A 123 -2.03 1.14 -11.44
CA THR A 123 -2.80 0.05 -10.82
C THR A 123 -3.51 -0.85 -11.85
N THR A 124 -4.07 -0.27 -12.92
CA THR A 124 -4.70 -1.03 -14.01
C THR A 124 -3.68 -1.83 -14.82
N THR A 125 -2.50 -1.27 -15.11
CA THR A 125 -1.40 -2.00 -15.75
C THR A 125 -0.97 -3.19 -14.90
N LEU A 126 -0.78 -3.02 -13.58
CA LEU A 126 -0.40 -4.10 -12.69
C LEU A 126 -1.48 -5.20 -12.59
N HIS A 127 -2.75 -4.82 -12.53
CA HIS A 127 -3.85 -5.79 -12.60
C HIS A 127 -3.76 -6.68 -13.85
N GLN A 128 -3.63 -6.05 -15.02
CA GLN A 128 -3.54 -6.75 -16.31
C GLN A 128 -2.25 -7.55 -16.45
N TYR A 129 -1.15 -7.08 -15.86
CA TYR A 129 0.10 -7.81 -15.79
C TYR A 129 -0.04 -9.14 -15.04
N PHE A 130 -0.64 -9.11 -13.83
CA PHE A 130 -0.88 -10.32 -13.06
C PHE A 130 -1.86 -11.26 -13.76
N ASP A 131 -2.94 -10.74 -14.34
CA ASP A 131 -3.91 -11.54 -15.09
C ASP A 131 -3.28 -12.23 -16.32
N CYS A 132 -2.47 -11.49 -17.08
CA CYS A 132 -1.67 -12.03 -18.18
C CYS A 132 -0.73 -13.16 -17.71
N GLY A 133 -0.09 -12.97 -16.57
CA GLY A 133 0.74 -13.96 -15.87
C GLY A 133 -0.01 -15.11 -15.19
N LYS A 134 -1.33 -15.25 -15.43
CA LYS A 134 -2.19 -16.29 -14.84
C LYS A 134 -2.29 -16.24 -13.32
N ILE A 135 -2.04 -15.08 -12.71
CA ILE A 135 -2.27 -14.82 -11.29
C ILE A 135 -3.64 -14.15 -11.16
N PRO A 136 -4.65 -14.80 -10.54
CA PRO A 136 -5.99 -14.21 -10.38
C PRO A 136 -5.91 -12.84 -9.73
N SER A 137 -6.33 -11.80 -10.46
CA SER A 137 -6.16 -10.42 -10.04
C SER A 137 -7.50 -9.67 -10.01
N SER A 138 -7.65 -8.76 -9.06
CA SER A 138 -8.79 -7.86 -8.91
C SER A 138 -8.32 -6.40 -8.92
N HIS A 139 -9.07 -5.54 -9.63
CA HIS A 139 -8.86 -4.09 -9.69
C HIS A 139 -10.06 -3.36 -9.12
N THR A 140 -9.87 -2.59 -8.05
CA THR A 140 -10.88 -1.78 -7.34
C THR A 140 -12.03 -2.55 -6.68
N VAL A 141 -12.56 -3.61 -7.31
CA VAL A 141 -13.74 -4.38 -6.90
C VAL A 141 -13.46 -5.88 -6.93
N THR A 142 -14.01 -6.58 -5.94
CA THR A 142 -13.98 -8.04 -5.82
C THR A 142 -15.41 -8.57 -5.64
N LYS A 143 -15.61 -9.86 -5.89
CA LYS A 143 -16.87 -10.54 -5.59
C LYS A 143 -16.98 -10.71 -4.07
N LYS A 144 -18.18 -10.56 -3.52
CA LYS A 144 -18.40 -10.95 -2.13
C LYS A 144 -18.32 -12.47 -2.00
N SER A 145 -17.83 -12.96 -0.87
CA SER A 145 -17.72 -14.40 -0.59
C SER A 145 -19.08 -15.12 -0.60
N ASN A 146 -20.17 -14.42 -0.26
CA ASN A 146 -21.53 -14.94 -0.32
C ASN A 146 -22.14 -14.95 -1.74
N GLY A 147 -21.38 -14.56 -2.77
CA GLY A 147 -21.84 -14.49 -4.15
C GLY A 147 -22.71 -13.26 -4.49
N GLU A 148 -23.05 -12.42 -3.52
CA GLU A 148 -23.99 -11.30 -3.70
C GLU A 148 -23.32 -10.04 -4.25
N GLY A 149 -23.02 -10.05 -5.55
CA GLY A 149 -22.51 -8.90 -6.27
C GLY A 149 -21.08 -8.52 -5.87
N ASN A 150 -20.71 -7.26 -6.16
CA ASN A 150 -19.35 -6.76 -6.01
C ASN A 150 -19.21 -5.84 -4.79
N ILE A 151 -18.03 -5.85 -4.17
CA ILE A 151 -17.62 -4.91 -3.12
C ILE A 151 -16.30 -4.25 -3.52
N ARG A 152 -16.14 -2.95 -3.22
CA ARG A 152 -14.84 -2.28 -3.39
C ARG A 152 -13.84 -2.84 -2.39
N ILE A 153 -12.64 -3.16 -2.86
CA ILE A 153 -11.57 -3.75 -2.02
C ILE A 153 -11.29 -2.83 -0.83
N ALA A 154 -11.08 -1.54 -1.08
CA ALA A 154 -10.83 -0.54 -0.04
C ALA A 154 -11.96 -0.47 1.01
N ARG A 155 -13.23 -0.63 0.60
CA ARG A 155 -14.37 -0.66 1.53
C ARG A 155 -14.32 -1.89 2.42
N CYS A 156 -14.02 -3.05 1.85
CA CYS A 156 -13.84 -4.28 2.61
C CYS A 156 -12.71 -4.14 3.64
N LEU A 157 -11.51 -3.73 3.18
CA LEU A 157 -10.34 -3.52 4.05
C LEU A 157 -10.66 -2.54 5.19
N ARG A 158 -11.32 -1.41 4.88
CA ARG A 158 -11.70 -0.41 5.89
C ARG A 158 -12.66 -0.97 6.93
N ILE A 159 -13.69 -1.72 6.52
CA ILE A 159 -14.67 -2.31 7.45
C ILE A 159 -13.99 -3.33 8.36
N ASN A 160 -13.14 -4.19 7.79
CA ASN A 160 -12.45 -5.21 8.58
C ASN A 160 -11.41 -4.60 9.52
N HIS A 161 -10.68 -3.57 9.07
CA HIS A 161 -9.73 -2.83 9.93
C HIS A 161 -10.45 -2.11 11.08
N ALA A 162 -11.62 -1.52 10.82
CA ALA A 162 -12.45 -0.93 11.86
C ALA A 162 -12.89 -1.96 12.92
N LYS A 163 -13.26 -3.18 12.50
CA LYS A 163 -13.60 -4.27 13.42
C LYS A 163 -12.40 -4.71 14.26
N GLU A 164 -11.24 -4.87 13.62
CA GLU A 164 -9.97 -5.21 14.30
C GLU A 164 -9.66 -4.19 15.42
N ARG A 165 -9.76 -2.89 15.13
CA ARG A 165 -9.54 -1.82 16.12
C ARG A 165 -10.56 -1.80 17.25
N ASN A 166 -11.71 -2.42 17.07
CA ASN A 166 -12.72 -2.63 18.10
C ASN A 166 -12.58 -4.00 18.78
N ASN A 167 -11.38 -4.58 18.79
CA ASN A 167 -11.09 -5.87 19.41
C ASN A 167 -11.94 -7.02 18.83
N THR A 168 -12.33 -6.94 17.56
CA THR A 168 -12.97 -8.03 16.83
C THR A 168 -12.00 -8.55 15.77
N PRO A 169 -11.22 -9.61 16.06
CA PRO A 169 -10.23 -10.15 15.14
C PRO A 169 -10.85 -10.46 13.79
N THR A 170 -10.47 -9.68 12.78
CA THR A 170 -11.02 -9.82 11.42
C THR A 170 -9.88 -9.72 10.42
N PRO A 171 -9.62 -10.75 9.59
CA PRO A 171 -8.61 -10.65 8.55
C PRO A 171 -8.93 -9.55 7.53
N PRO A 172 -7.92 -8.85 6.95
CA PRO A 172 -8.14 -7.76 6.01
C PRO A 172 -9.08 -8.11 4.86
N LEU A 173 -8.92 -9.30 4.25
CA LEU A 173 -9.72 -9.74 3.09
C LEU A 173 -10.98 -10.54 3.47
N HIS A 174 -11.37 -10.60 4.74
CA HIS A 174 -12.55 -11.34 5.16
C HIS A 174 -13.81 -10.87 4.41
N GLY A 175 -14.47 -11.79 3.68
CA GLY A 175 -15.70 -11.52 2.92
C GLY A 175 -15.48 -10.90 1.53
N CYS A 176 -14.24 -10.68 1.13
CA CYS A 176 -13.86 -10.09 -0.15
C CYS A 176 -12.58 -10.74 -0.74
N ASP A 177 -12.30 -11.96 -0.28
CA ASP A 177 -11.28 -12.86 -0.76
C ASP A 177 -11.65 -13.47 -2.12
N GLY A 178 -10.80 -14.34 -2.66
CA GLY A 178 -11.03 -15.02 -3.94
C GLY A 178 -10.13 -14.58 -5.11
N TYR A 179 -9.14 -13.72 -4.83
CA TYR A 179 -8.10 -13.35 -5.77
C TYR A 179 -6.72 -13.54 -5.13
N SER A 180 -5.69 -13.68 -5.95
CA SER A 180 -4.31 -13.74 -5.49
C SER A 180 -3.68 -12.36 -5.43
N ALA A 181 -4.05 -11.45 -6.34
CA ALA A 181 -3.55 -10.09 -6.41
C ALA A 181 -4.67 -9.04 -6.31
N TYR A 182 -4.46 -8.04 -5.47
CA TYR A 182 -5.41 -6.97 -5.18
C TYR A 182 -4.79 -5.63 -5.54
N SER A 183 -5.40 -4.90 -6.47
CA SER A 183 -4.91 -3.63 -6.96
C SER A 183 -5.94 -2.51 -6.85
N ASP A 184 -5.43 -1.29 -6.72
CA ASP A 184 -6.25 -0.12 -6.40
C ASP A 184 -7.03 -0.33 -5.09
N ILE A 185 -6.30 -0.75 -4.05
CA ILE A 185 -6.86 -1.13 -2.75
C ILE A 185 -7.19 0.09 -1.86
N GLY A 186 -7.13 1.30 -2.43
CA GLY A 186 -7.48 2.55 -1.78
C GLY A 186 -8.79 3.16 -2.31
N ASP A 187 -9.36 4.09 -1.54
CA ASP A 187 -10.57 4.85 -1.87
C ASP A 187 -10.40 6.32 -1.50
N ALA A 188 -10.54 7.20 -2.48
CA ALA A 188 -10.52 8.65 -2.32
C ALA A 188 -11.91 9.20 -1.95
N ALA A 189 -12.60 8.61 -0.97
CA ALA A 189 -13.94 9.08 -0.56
C ALA A 189 -15.02 9.05 -1.66
N MET A 190 -14.91 8.15 -2.65
CA MET A 190 -15.95 8.04 -3.69
C MET A 190 -17.27 7.47 -3.15
N VAL A 191 -17.24 6.80 -1.99
CA VAL A 191 -18.42 6.21 -1.35
C VAL A 191 -18.59 6.80 0.05
N ASN A 192 -19.61 7.63 0.22
CA ASN A 192 -20.01 8.24 1.50
C ASN A 192 -18.96 9.18 2.15
N GLY A 193 -18.06 9.76 1.36
CA GLY A 193 -17.08 10.72 1.89
C GLY A 193 -15.96 10.10 2.73
N LEU A 194 -15.84 8.77 2.77
CA LEU A 194 -14.83 8.07 3.59
C LEU A 194 -13.61 7.68 2.75
N CYS A 195 -12.45 8.24 3.11
CA CYS A 195 -11.18 7.82 2.52
C CYS A 195 -10.60 6.60 3.25
N TYR A 196 -9.91 5.75 2.50
CA TYR A 196 -9.11 4.67 3.07
C TYR A 196 -8.02 4.22 2.12
N TYR A 197 -6.79 4.22 2.59
CA TYR A 197 -5.62 3.70 1.88
C TYR A 197 -4.77 3.01 2.95
N PRO A 198 -4.55 1.69 2.87
CA PRO A 198 -3.73 0.98 3.86
C PRO A 198 -2.38 1.65 4.09
N SER A 199 -1.74 2.14 3.01
CA SER A 199 -0.45 2.81 3.08
C SER A 199 -0.48 4.24 3.64
N LEU A 200 -1.63 4.87 3.84
CA LEU A 200 -1.73 6.26 4.35
C LEU A 200 -2.48 6.37 5.69
N HIS A 201 -3.25 5.35 6.07
CA HIS A 201 -4.02 5.35 7.31
C HIS A 201 -3.23 4.68 8.43
N ILE A 202 -3.50 5.12 9.66
CA ILE A 202 -2.86 4.57 10.87
C ILE A 202 -3.04 3.05 10.93
N ASP A 203 -1.97 2.34 11.25
CA ASP A 203 -1.88 0.89 11.37
C ASP A 203 -2.29 0.11 10.11
N GLY A 204 -2.51 0.79 8.98
CA GLY A 204 -3.09 0.17 7.79
C GLY A 204 -2.18 -0.86 7.14
N LEU A 205 -0.86 -0.64 7.15
CA LEU A 205 0.12 -1.59 6.62
C LEU A 205 0.44 -2.68 7.64
N GLU A 206 0.56 -2.28 8.91
CA GLU A 206 0.78 -3.15 10.07
C GLU A 206 -0.35 -4.17 10.20
N TYR A 207 -1.58 -3.76 9.93
CA TYR A 207 -2.76 -4.63 9.87
C TYR A 207 -2.64 -5.68 8.75
N LEU A 208 -2.14 -5.30 7.57
CA LEU A 208 -1.88 -6.26 6.50
C LEU A 208 -0.78 -7.25 6.89
N ALA A 209 0.34 -6.75 7.43
CA ALA A 209 1.48 -7.58 7.79
C ALA A 209 1.19 -8.54 8.95
N ARG A 210 0.39 -8.11 9.94
CA ARG A 210 0.00 -8.96 11.08
C ARG A 210 -0.75 -10.22 10.63
N TYR A 211 -1.73 -10.06 9.74
CA TYR A 211 -2.54 -11.18 9.25
C TYR A 211 -1.91 -11.95 8.10
N TYR A 212 -1.02 -11.30 7.33
CA TYR A 212 -0.34 -11.90 6.20
C TYR A 212 1.18 -11.61 6.26
N PRO A 213 1.91 -12.20 7.24
CA PRO A 213 3.31 -11.87 7.48
C PRO A 213 4.25 -12.25 6.33
N ASN A 214 3.80 -13.15 5.46
CA ASN A 214 4.53 -13.59 4.27
C ASN A 214 3.95 -13.00 2.98
N ALA A 215 2.98 -12.08 3.03
CA ALA A 215 2.37 -11.51 1.81
C ALA A 215 3.39 -10.81 0.90
N THR A 216 2.96 -10.58 -0.35
CA THR A 216 3.72 -9.74 -1.28
C THR A 216 3.15 -8.33 -1.32
N ILE A 217 3.98 -7.32 -1.13
CA ILE A 217 3.67 -5.91 -1.36
C ILE A 217 4.32 -5.48 -2.68
N VAL A 218 3.52 -4.90 -3.57
CA VAL A 218 3.99 -4.39 -4.86
C VAL A 218 3.77 -2.89 -4.92
N LEU A 219 4.81 -2.16 -5.29
CA LEU A 219 4.77 -0.71 -5.50
C LEU A 219 5.34 -0.35 -6.89
N ALA A 220 4.47 0.02 -7.83
CA ALA A 220 4.92 0.67 -9.06
C ALA A 220 5.22 2.16 -8.83
N THR A 221 6.46 2.58 -9.01
CA THR A 221 6.84 3.99 -8.88
C THR A 221 6.83 4.66 -10.26
N ARG A 222 6.94 5.99 -10.28
CA ARG A 222 7.26 6.77 -11.48
C ARG A 222 7.92 8.07 -11.06
N THR A 223 8.38 8.88 -12.01
CA THR A 223 8.88 10.20 -11.62
C THR A 223 7.76 11.01 -10.96
N ALA A 224 8.04 11.62 -9.80
CA ALA A 224 7.04 12.32 -9.01
C ALA A 224 6.29 13.39 -9.83
N LYS A 225 7.03 14.10 -10.69
CA LYS A 225 6.46 15.07 -11.64
C LYS A 225 5.48 14.43 -12.62
N SER A 226 5.82 13.31 -13.25
CA SER A 226 4.91 12.60 -14.15
C SER A 226 3.67 12.09 -13.43
N TRP A 227 3.82 11.63 -12.18
CA TRP A 227 2.68 11.26 -11.33
C TRP A 227 1.77 12.46 -11.07
N TYR A 228 2.32 13.59 -10.63
CA TYR A 228 1.55 14.82 -10.35
C TYR A 228 0.78 15.29 -11.59
N GLN A 229 1.42 15.29 -12.77
CA GLN A 229 0.75 15.65 -14.02
C GLN A 229 -0.37 14.66 -14.40
N SER A 230 -0.25 13.39 -14.03
CA SER A 230 -1.29 12.38 -14.27
C SER A 230 -2.49 12.54 -13.35
N ILE A 231 -2.25 12.78 -12.05
CA ILE A 231 -3.33 12.97 -11.07
C ILE A 231 -4.05 14.30 -11.25
N LYS A 232 -3.34 15.38 -11.63
CA LYS A 232 -3.94 16.68 -11.97
C LYS A 232 -4.90 16.62 -13.16
N LYS A 233 -4.67 15.72 -14.12
CA LYS A 233 -5.56 15.52 -15.28
C LYS A 233 -6.76 14.64 -14.97
N TRP A 234 -6.69 13.82 -13.93
CA TRP A 234 -7.77 12.89 -13.60
C TRP A 234 -9.00 13.65 -13.12
N HIS A 235 -10.14 13.46 -13.80
CA HIS A 235 -11.38 14.22 -13.60
C HIS A 235 -11.14 15.73 -13.42
N ASN A 236 -10.28 16.32 -14.27
CA ASN A 236 -9.94 17.75 -14.24
C ASN A 236 -9.38 18.25 -12.89
N GLY A 237 -8.63 17.40 -12.17
CA GLY A 237 -7.96 17.76 -10.92
C GLY A 237 -8.71 17.34 -9.66
N ASN A 238 -9.94 16.83 -9.80
CA ASN A 238 -10.82 16.49 -8.69
C ASN A 238 -10.18 15.52 -7.68
N MET A 239 -9.25 14.64 -8.08
CA MET A 239 -8.58 13.76 -7.11
C MET A 239 -7.77 14.53 -6.06
N ILE A 240 -7.02 15.56 -6.47
CA ILE A 240 -6.22 16.38 -5.57
C ILE A 240 -7.14 17.13 -4.60
N ASP A 241 -8.24 17.69 -5.11
CA ASP A 241 -9.23 18.40 -4.30
C ASP A 241 -9.89 17.45 -3.30
N MET A 242 -10.32 16.25 -3.71
CA MET A 242 -10.90 15.24 -2.80
C MET A 242 -9.90 14.81 -1.72
N TRP A 243 -8.63 14.61 -2.06
CA TRP A 243 -7.61 14.25 -1.08
C TRP A 243 -7.33 15.36 -0.07
N ARG A 244 -7.34 16.61 -0.51
CA ARG A 244 -7.20 17.79 0.35
C ARG A 244 -8.43 17.93 1.25
N ASP A 245 -9.60 18.01 0.63
CA ASP A 245 -10.81 18.49 1.29
C ASP A 245 -11.52 17.38 2.09
N TRP A 246 -11.43 16.12 1.65
CA TRP A 246 -12.20 15.01 2.24
C TRP A 246 -11.32 13.99 2.95
N CYS A 247 -10.12 13.72 2.44
CA CYS A 247 -9.21 12.75 3.07
C CYS A 247 -8.30 13.36 4.14
N GLY A 248 -8.09 14.69 4.12
CA GLY A 248 -7.15 15.36 5.02
C GLY A 248 -5.70 14.92 4.82
N PHE A 249 -5.31 14.53 3.60
CA PHE A 249 -3.93 14.09 3.35
C PHE A 249 -2.95 15.26 3.36
N PRO A 250 -1.77 15.12 4.00
CA PRO A 250 -0.91 16.25 4.36
C PRO A 250 -0.20 16.92 3.19
N GLY A 251 -0.50 16.55 1.94
CA GLY A 251 0.04 17.19 0.74
C GLY A 251 -0.08 18.72 0.81
N TYR A 252 -1.21 19.24 1.29
CA TYR A 252 -1.44 20.67 1.39
C TYR A 252 -0.70 21.37 2.56
N LEU A 253 -0.17 20.61 3.53
CA LEU A 253 0.54 21.13 4.70
C LEU A 253 2.04 21.40 4.43
N ILE A 254 2.54 20.96 3.28
CA ILE A 254 3.92 21.18 2.86
C ILE A 254 4.05 22.58 2.26
N ASP A 255 5.15 23.28 2.54
CA ASP A 255 5.44 24.58 1.92
C ASP A 255 5.79 24.44 0.43
N GLY A 256 5.49 25.47 -0.36
CA GLY A 256 5.81 25.52 -1.79
C GLY A 256 4.59 25.61 -2.71
N THR A 257 4.81 25.45 -4.01
CA THR A 257 3.77 25.37 -5.04
C THR A 257 2.98 24.07 -4.93
N GLU A 258 1.78 24.01 -5.54
CA GLU A 258 0.98 22.78 -5.58
C GLU A 258 1.77 21.59 -6.18
N GLU A 259 2.55 21.82 -7.25
CA GLU A 259 3.39 20.77 -7.84
C GLU A 259 4.45 20.28 -6.85
N GLU A 260 5.18 21.19 -6.20
CA GLU A 260 6.22 20.83 -5.21
C GLU A 260 5.63 20.03 -4.04
N ARG A 261 4.48 20.46 -3.53
CA ARG A 261 3.76 19.79 -2.44
C ARG A 261 3.39 18.35 -2.77
N TRP A 262 2.73 18.14 -3.91
CA TRP A 262 2.23 16.82 -4.27
C TRP A 262 3.35 15.90 -4.78
N THR A 263 4.35 16.43 -5.46
CA THR A 263 5.54 15.65 -5.83
C THR A 263 6.31 15.18 -4.59
N TYR A 264 6.48 16.04 -3.59
CA TYR A 264 7.07 15.67 -2.31
C TYR A 264 6.20 14.63 -1.58
N PHE A 265 4.87 14.80 -1.52
CA PHE A 265 3.96 13.82 -0.93
C PHE A 265 4.10 12.42 -1.56
N TYR A 266 4.21 12.33 -2.89
CA TYR A 266 4.39 11.07 -3.60
C TYR A 266 5.72 10.40 -3.26
N GLN A 267 6.80 11.18 -3.20
CA GLN A 267 8.12 10.69 -2.81
C GLN A 267 8.14 10.24 -1.35
N ALA A 268 7.50 11.00 -0.46
CA ALA A 268 7.34 10.67 0.95
C ALA A 268 6.57 9.35 1.15
N HIS A 269 5.51 9.12 0.36
CA HIS A 269 4.79 7.83 0.35
C HIS A 269 5.71 6.68 -0.07
N THR A 270 6.53 6.89 -1.11
CA THR A 270 7.51 5.89 -1.55
C THR A 270 8.52 5.58 -0.44
N GLN A 271 9.07 6.61 0.24
CA GLN A 271 9.97 6.39 1.36
C GLN A 271 9.31 5.63 2.50
N LYS A 272 8.07 5.99 2.86
CA LYS A 272 7.30 5.28 3.89
C LYS A 272 7.21 3.78 3.58
N MET A 273 6.92 3.44 2.32
CA MET A 273 6.83 2.03 1.92
C MET A 273 8.17 1.32 2.09
N ARG A 274 9.27 1.97 1.72
CA ARG A 274 10.64 1.43 1.88
C ARG A 274 11.00 1.22 3.35
N ASP A 275 10.72 2.19 4.21
CA ASP A 275 10.96 2.10 5.65
C ASP A 275 10.15 0.94 6.24
N PHE A 276 8.85 0.89 5.92
CA PHE A 276 7.95 -0.16 6.39
C PHE A 276 8.43 -1.57 6.04
N VAL A 277 8.92 -1.82 4.82
CA VAL A 277 9.36 -3.17 4.44
C VAL A 277 10.71 -3.56 5.01
N VAL A 278 11.59 -2.60 5.31
CA VAL A 278 12.82 -2.85 6.06
C VAL A 278 12.50 -3.27 7.50
N GLU A 279 11.45 -2.72 8.08
CA GLU A 279 10.94 -3.11 9.41
C GLU A 279 10.15 -4.43 9.40
N ASN A 280 9.71 -4.90 8.22
CA ASN A 280 8.85 -6.07 8.05
C ASN A 280 9.44 -7.07 7.03
N LEU A 281 10.67 -7.54 7.27
CA LEU A 281 11.41 -8.37 6.31
C LEU A 281 10.79 -9.74 5.98
N GLY A 282 9.82 -10.21 6.78
CA GLY A 282 9.01 -11.39 6.45
C GLY A 282 8.17 -11.20 5.18
N LEU A 283 7.77 -9.96 4.88
CA LEU A 283 7.05 -9.64 3.65
C LEU A 283 7.95 -9.77 2.44
N THR A 284 7.36 -10.21 1.33
CA THR A 284 7.97 -10.03 0.00
C THR A 284 7.67 -8.61 -0.46
N TYR A 285 8.69 -7.85 -0.87
CA TYR A 285 8.50 -6.51 -1.43
C TYR A 285 9.03 -6.47 -2.86
N ILE A 286 8.27 -5.85 -3.76
CA ILE A 286 8.66 -5.65 -5.15
C ILE A 286 8.36 -4.21 -5.52
N GLU A 287 9.41 -3.46 -5.85
CA GLU A 287 9.33 -2.10 -6.36
C GLU A 287 9.84 -2.05 -7.80
N SER A 288 9.09 -1.40 -8.69
CA SER A 288 9.53 -1.19 -10.07
C SER A 288 9.02 0.15 -10.59
N GLU A 289 9.86 0.86 -11.31
CA GLU A 289 9.43 2.05 -12.05
C GLU A 289 8.49 1.63 -13.19
N LEU A 290 7.40 2.35 -13.36
CA LEU A 290 6.37 2.10 -14.38
C LEU A 290 6.97 2.18 -15.78
N GLU A 291 7.88 3.12 -15.97
CA GLU A 291 8.62 3.32 -17.21
C GLU A 291 9.61 2.16 -17.52
N ASN A 292 9.98 1.35 -16.52
CA ASN A 292 10.93 0.23 -16.61
C ASN A 292 10.34 -1.10 -16.16
N GLY A 293 9.03 -1.31 -16.30
CA GLY A 293 8.36 -2.47 -15.70
C GLY A 293 8.72 -3.86 -16.27
N HIS A 294 9.62 -3.95 -17.26
CA HIS A 294 10.25 -5.22 -17.61
C HIS A 294 11.03 -5.83 -16.42
N LEU A 295 11.50 -5.00 -15.48
CA LEU A 295 12.13 -5.46 -14.24
C LEU A 295 11.17 -6.25 -13.35
N LEU A 296 9.85 -6.04 -13.48
CA LEU A 296 8.85 -6.78 -12.74
C LEU A 296 8.89 -8.28 -13.08
N GLY A 297 9.24 -8.64 -14.32
CA GLY A 297 9.36 -10.05 -14.72
C GLY A 297 10.44 -10.79 -13.97
N ARG A 298 11.54 -10.12 -13.62
CA ARG A 298 12.63 -10.69 -12.81
C ARG A 298 12.14 -11.13 -11.43
N TYR A 299 11.28 -10.34 -10.80
CA TYR A 299 10.84 -10.57 -9.42
C TYR A 299 9.58 -11.41 -9.31
N THR A 300 8.78 -11.49 -10.37
CA THR A 300 7.48 -12.19 -10.34
C THR A 300 7.49 -13.50 -11.12
N GLY A 301 8.47 -13.71 -12.01
CA GLY A 301 8.48 -14.81 -12.96
C GLY A 301 7.47 -14.67 -14.11
N ILE A 302 6.70 -13.58 -14.16
CA ILE A 302 5.76 -13.29 -15.25
C ILE A 302 6.53 -12.72 -16.44
N ASP A 303 6.23 -13.24 -17.64
CA ASP A 303 6.89 -12.82 -18.87
C ASP A 303 6.80 -11.30 -19.09
N SER A 304 7.92 -10.68 -19.50
CA SER A 304 7.99 -9.23 -19.72
C SER A 304 7.01 -8.72 -20.77
N SER A 305 6.53 -9.57 -21.69
CA SER A 305 5.51 -9.23 -22.68
C SER A 305 4.13 -8.93 -22.06
N CYS A 306 3.88 -9.35 -20.82
CA CYS A 306 2.68 -8.96 -20.08
C CYS A 306 2.70 -7.50 -19.62
N TRP A 307 3.84 -6.81 -19.68
CA TRP A 307 3.97 -5.41 -19.28
C TRP A 307 3.45 -4.47 -20.37
N MET A 308 2.29 -3.86 -20.14
CA MET A 308 1.55 -3.05 -21.12
C MET A 308 1.04 -1.73 -20.53
N ASP A 309 0.83 -0.71 -21.36
CA ASP A 309 0.10 0.51 -20.96
C ASP A 309 -1.41 0.21 -21.01
N CYS A 310 -2.02 0.02 -19.84
CA CYS A 310 -3.43 -0.35 -19.73
C CYS A 310 -4.26 0.77 -19.11
N LYS A 311 -5.44 1.00 -19.69
CA LYS A 311 -6.39 2.03 -19.25
C LYS A 311 -7.72 1.37 -18.85
N PRO A 312 -8.41 1.82 -17.78
CA PRO A 312 -9.65 1.20 -17.28
C PRO A 312 -10.78 1.00 -18.32
N ARG A 313 -10.75 1.73 -19.44
CA ARG A 313 -11.73 1.64 -20.53
C ARG A 313 -11.10 1.62 -21.94
N GLY A 314 -9.77 1.62 -22.01
CA GLY A 314 -9.04 1.84 -23.27
C GLY A 314 -8.28 0.62 -23.77
N GLY A 315 -8.44 -0.54 -23.13
CA GLY A 315 -7.63 -1.72 -23.38
C GLY A 315 -6.17 -1.54 -22.94
N CYS A 316 -5.31 -2.42 -23.43
CA CYS A 316 -3.87 -2.41 -23.21
C CYS A 316 -3.14 -2.21 -24.53
N ALA A 317 -2.09 -1.39 -24.52
CA ALA A 317 -1.18 -1.22 -25.63
C ALA A 317 0.23 -1.69 -25.21
N LYS A 318 0.94 -2.35 -26.14
CA LYS A 318 2.36 -2.65 -25.91
C LYS A 318 3.11 -1.35 -25.73
N LEU A 319 3.95 -1.29 -24.69
CA LEU A 319 4.87 -0.18 -24.52
C LEU A 319 5.93 -0.29 -25.62
N ASN A 320 6.12 0.78 -26.39
CA ASN A 320 7.27 0.91 -27.27
C ASN A 320 8.49 1.12 -26.38
N VAL A 321 9.12 0.03 -25.95
CA VAL A 321 10.42 0.09 -25.26
C VAL A 321 11.45 0.43 -26.33
N SER A 322 11.56 1.71 -26.70
CA SER A 322 12.47 2.20 -27.74
C SER A 322 13.94 2.23 -27.29
N GLY A 323 14.35 1.28 -26.45
CA GLY A 323 15.64 1.27 -25.79
C GLY A 323 16.05 -0.13 -25.40
N THR A 324 16.43 -0.93 -26.39
CA THR A 324 17.40 -2.02 -26.15
C THR A 324 18.68 -1.38 -25.65
N VAL A 325 18.90 -1.41 -24.34
CA VAL A 325 20.24 -1.31 -23.77
C VAL A 325 20.88 -2.67 -24.04
N ASN A 326 21.59 -2.75 -25.17
CA ASN A 326 22.51 -3.85 -25.46
C ASN A 326 23.68 -3.85 -24.47
#